data_AF-A0AAV9IZF4-F1
#
_entry.id   AF-A0AAV9IZF4-F1
#
_cell.length_a   1.000
_cell.length_b   1.000
_cell.length_c   1.000
_cell.angle_alpha   90.00
_cell.angle_beta   90.00
_cell.angle_gamma   90.00
#
_symmetry.space_group_name_H-M   'P 1'
#
loop_
_entity.id
_entity.type
_entity.pdbx_description
1 polymer ?
#
loop_
_entity_poly.entity_id
_entity_poly.type
_entity_poly.pdbx_seq_one_letter_code
_entity_poly.pdbx_strand_id
1 'polypeptide(L)'
;MAERWTLGVIKPDAYHRREPMLAYARRQRGMALVEQVTLTLSRETAEALNAAVEDEKVRLGSVDHLVSGPSVLWVLRCVPLPDQVPSVRPSSGSDAIDASRAVPAGEVWRQLCGPEDPDEAREAAPNTLRALFGTDRVRNAVYASASAEEARRDLQLLLGDDAGRAQALIKRAEVSLNDIASGGSSAKEYLSQTVTEPLTNGISLLCRLQPEQPLLWLADYLREAHAAAHRCRLPPRIVFVLGGPGAGKGTQCARLVNEFGLAHISAGDLLRAEVQSQSQQGRMIDEMIRQGVIVPGHITLALLRRALFAVGTDRRAPGVLIDGFPRAIDQAIDFECWVRPADLCLFFECSEAEMERRLLERAKTSGRTDDNPESIHKRFRTFIDTTMPVLKVLERRGRVIRVHAERSPDEVYAEVRRYFL
;
A
#
# COMPACT_ATOMS: atom_id res chain seq x y z
N MET A 1 -32.07 0.12 -10.20
CA MET A 1 -30.89 -0.77 -10.11
C MET A 1 -29.96 -0.17 -9.08
N ALA A 2 -29.31 -0.98 -8.24
CA ALA A 2 -28.30 -0.47 -7.32
C ALA A 2 -27.17 0.20 -8.11
N GLU A 3 -26.77 1.39 -7.68
CA GLU A 3 -25.68 2.12 -8.33
C GLU A 3 -24.35 1.37 -8.17
N ARG A 4 -23.70 1.10 -9.30
CA ARG A 4 -22.50 0.26 -9.36
C ARG A 4 -21.19 1.04 -9.25
N TRP A 5 -21.28 2.35 -9.17
CA TRP A 5 -20.16 3.26 -9.07
C TRP A 5 -20.36 4.28 -7.96
N THR A 6 -19.28 4.94 -7.58
CA THR A 6 -19.26 6.09 -6.66
C THR A 6 -18.00 6.89 -6.92
N LEU A 7 -17.92 8.08 -6.34
CA LEU A 7 -16.64 8.77 -6.20
C LEU A 7 -16.06 8.63 -4.80
N GLY A 8 -14.75 8.80 -4.71
CA GLY A 8 -14.04 9.10 -3.47
C GLY A 8 -13.01 10.19 -3.74
N VAL A 9 -12.77 11.07 -2.76
CA VAL A 9 -11.66 12.04 -2.85
C VAL A 9 -10.66 11.73 -1.76
N ILE A 10 -9.40 11.53 -2.15
CA ILE A 10 -8.26 11.43 -1.25
C ILE A 10 -7.76 12.85 -0.98
N LYS A 11 -7.82 13.24 0.29
CA LYS A 11 -7.46 14.59 0.76
C LYS A 11 -5.93 14.78 0.77
N PRO A 12 -5.43 16.04 0.85
CA PRO A 12 -4.00 16.32 0.74
C PRO A 12 -3.10 15.61 1.78
N ASP A 13 -3.61 15.39 3.00
CA ASP A 13 -2.93 14.63 4.07
C ASP A 13 -2.64 13.18 3.68
N ALA A 14 -3.43 12.60 2.78
CA ALA A 14 -3.30 11.22 2.33
C ALA A 14 -2.87 11.10 0.85
N TYR A 15 -2.56 12.21 0.17
CA TYR A 15 -2.24 12.26 -1.26
C TYR A 15 -1.16 11.24 -1.67
N HIS A 16 -0.09 11.13 -0.88
CA HIS A 16 1.03 10.22 -1.12
C HIS A 16 0.77 8.77 -0.68
N ARG A 17 -0.37 8.50 -0.05
CA ARG A 17 -0.78 7.18 0.47
C ARG A 17 -1.93 6.56 -0.34
N ARG A 18 -2.30 7.19 -1.46
CA ARG A 18 -3.40 6.77 -2.35
C ARG A 18 -3.24 5.33 -2.88
N GLU A 19 -2.03 4.89 -3.25
CA GLU A 19 -1.83 3.53 -3.76
C GLU A 19 -2.06 2.45 -2.68
N PRO A 20 -1.47 2.56 -1.47
CA PRO A 20 -1.85 1.71 -0.34
C PRO A 20 -3.36 1.70 -0.04
N MET A 21 -4.00 2.87 -0.03
CA MET A 21 -5.43 2.99 0.25
C MET A 21 -6.28 2.28 -0.81
N LEU A 22 -5.94 2.40 -2.10
CA LEU A 22 -6.66 1.75 -3.19
C LEU A 22 -6.48 0.22 -3.12
N ALA A 23 -5.26 -0.25 -2.84
CA ALA A 23 -4.99 -1.67 -2.65
C ALA A 23 -5.79 -2.24 -1.47
N TYR A 24 -5.90 -1.47 -0.38
CA TYR A 24 -6.72 -1.81 0.77
C TYR A 24 -8.22 -1.90 0.43
N ALA A 25 -8.78 -0.85 -0.19
CA ALA A 25 -10.20 -0.81 -0.57
C ALA A 25 -10.57 -1.95 -1.53
N ARG A 26 -9.70 -2.26 -2.49
CA ARG A 26 -9.87 -3.40 -3.41
C ARG A 26 -9.91 -4.72 -2.66
N ARG A 27 -8.98 -4.96 -1.74
CA ARG A 27 -8.87 -6.21 -0.99
C ARG A 27 -10.05 -6.42 -0.03
N GLN A 28 -10.51 -5.37 0.63
CA GLN A 28 -11.56 -5.48 1.65
C GLN A 28 -12.97 -5.62 1.07
N ARG A 29 -13.27 -4.90 -0.02
CA ARG A 29 -14.65 -4.80 -0.53
C ARG A 29 -14.77 -4.79 -2.05
N GLY A 30 -13.71 -5.18 -2.78
CA GLY A 30 -13.76 -5.26 -4.23
C GLY A 30 -13.91 -3.90 -4.92
N MET A 31 -13.46 -2.81 -4.30
CA MET A 31 -13.49 -1.49 -4.94
C MET A 31 -12.39 -1.40 -6.00
N ALA A 32 -12.78 -1.25 -7.26
CA ALA A 32 -11.86 -1.08 -8.38
C ALA A 32 -11.86 0.37 -8.88
N LEU A 33 -10.68 0.87 -9.20
CA LEU A 33 -10.49 2.17 -9.83
C LEU A 33 -10.94 2.11 -11.29
N VAL A 34 -11.82 3.03 -11.68
CA VAL A 34 -12.21 3.29 -13.07
C VAL A 34 -11.35 4.41 -13.66
N GLU A 35 -11.16 5.48 -12.88
CA GLU A 35 -10.40 6.65 -13.28
C GLU A 35 -9.80 7.33 -12.04
N GLN A 36 -8.62 7.92 -12.21
CA GLN A 36 -7.98 8.75 -11.20
C GLN A 36 -7.60 10.11 -11.79
N VAL A 37 -7.95 11.19 -11.10
CA VAL A 37 -7.59 12.55 -11.49
C VAL A 37 -6.96 13.27 -10.31
N THR A 38 -5.75 13.81 -10.51
CA THR A 38 -5.15 14.73 -9.53
C THR A 38 -5.80 16.09 -9.66
N LEU A 39 -6.22 16.65 -8.53
CA LEU A 39 -6.96 17.90 -8.45
C LEU A 39 -6.22 18.93 -7.59
N THR A 40 -6.25 20.18 -8.03
CA THR A 40 -5.95 21.34 -7.20
C THR A 40 -7.25 22.10 -7.04
N LEU A 41 -7.83 22.06 -5.84
CA LEU A 41 -9.18 22.57 -5.61
C LEU A 41 -9.14 24.09 -5.38
N SER A 42 -10.09 24.80 -5.98
CA SER A 42 -10.36 26.20 -5.60
C SER A 42 -11.08 26.22 -4.24
N ARG A 43 -11.02 27.37 -3.57
CA ARG A 43 -11.76 27.57 -2.32
C ARG A 43 -13.27 27.42 -2.51
N GLU A 44 -13.81 27.95 -3.61
CA GLU A 44 -15.24 27.82 -3.96
C GLU A 44 -15.66 26.34 -4.11
N THR A 45 -14.87 25.55 -4.84
CA THR A 45 -15.11 24.10 -5.00
C THR A 45 -15.03 23.37 -3.66
N ALA A 46 -14.04 23.71 -2.82
CA ALA A 46 -13.88 23.11 -1.50
C ALA A 46 -15.04 23.46 -0.55
N GLU A 47 -15.53 24.71 -0.59
CA GLU A 47 -16.70 25.16 0.18
C GLU A 47 -17.96 24.44 -0.26
N ALA A 48 -18.18 24.28 -1.57
CA ALA A 48 -19.32 23.55 -2.12
C ALA A 48 -19.33 22.06 -1.74
N LEU A 49 -18.16 21.39 -1.69
CA LEU A 49 -18.04 20.00 -1.24
C LEU A 49 -18.35 19.83 0.26
N ASN A 50 -18.08 20.84 1.08
CA ASN A 50 -18.28 20.79 2.53
C ASN A 50 -19.53 21.55 2.99
N ALA A 51 -20.43 21.90 2.07
CA ALA A 51 -21.63 22.70 2.37
C ALA A 51 -22.57 22.01 3.38
N ALA A 52 -22.57 20.67 3.42
CA ALA A 52 -23.38 19.88 4.35
C ALA A 52 -22.76 19.70 5.75
N VAL A 53 -21.53 20.17 5.99
CA VAL A 53 -20.86 20.05 7.30
C VAL A 53 -21.41 21.12 8.26
N GLU A 54 -22.17 20.69 9.26
CA GLU A 54 -22.84 21.58 10.22
C GLU A 54 -21.86 22.32 11.15
N ASP A 55 -20.81 21.63 11.60
CA ASP A 55 -19.78 22.20 12.47
C ASP A 55 -18.92 23.21 11.68
N GLU A 56 -19.16 24.50 11.90
CA GLU A 56 -18.50 25.58 11.16
C GLU A 56 -16.97 25.54 11.27
N LYS A 57 -16.43 25.18 12.43
CA LYS A 57 -14.98 25.10 12.63
C LYS A 57 -14.38 23.96 11.80
N VAL A 58 -15.05 22.80 11.79
CA VAL A 58 -14.61 21.66 10.97
C VAL A 58 -14.80 21.93 9.49
N ARG A 59 -15.89 22.61 9.10
CA ARG A 59 -16.15 23.01 7.72
C ARG A 59 -15.05 23.93 7.19
N LEU A 60 -14.77 25.03 7.89
CA LEU A 60 -13.72 25.98 7.49
C LEU A 60 -12.33 25.31 7.47
N GLY A 61 -12.01 24.51 8.49
CA GLY A 61 -10.75 23.76 8.52
C GLY A 61 -10.62 22.77 7.36
N SER A 62 -11.71 22.10 6.99
CA SER A 62 -11.73 21.14 5.87
C SER A 62 -11.56 21.86 4.53
N VAL A 63 -12.15 23.04 4.35
CA VAL A 63 -11.95 23.89 3.18
C VAL A 63 -10.48 24.29 3.07
N ASP A 64 -9.90 24.84 4.15
CA ASP A 64 -8.50 25.25 4.19
C ASP A 64 -7.55 24.08 3.90
N HIS A 65 -7.85 22.90 4.44
CA HIS A 65 -7.06 21.70 4.21
C HIS A 65 -7.14 21.24 2.75
N LEU A 66 -8.33 21.20 2.15
CA LEU A 66 -8.51 20.78 0.75
C LEU A 66 -7.79 21.65 -0.27
N VAL A 67 -7.63 22.95 0.01
CA VAL A 67 -6.89 23.89 -0.86
C VAL A 67 -5.39 23.95 -0.55
N SER A 68 -4.95 23.34 0.55
CA SER A 68 -3.53 23.38 0.98
C SER A 68 -2.58 22.57 0.10
N GLY A 69 -3.11 21.67 -0.74
CA GLY A 69 -2.32 20.79 -1.57
C GLY A 69 -3.16 19.97 -2.55
N PRO A 70 -2.51 19.08 -3.31
CA PRO A 70 -3.20 18.27 -4.30
C PRO A 70 -4.10 17.23 -3.61
N SER A 71 -5.32 17.08 -4.15
CA SER A 71 -6.23 15.98 -3.83
C SER A 71 -6.28 14.99 -4.99
N VAL A 72 -6.85 13.81 -4.76
CA VAL A 72 -7.06 12.82 -5.83
C VAL A 72 -8.52 12.42 -5.87
N LEU A 73 -9.17 12.65 -7.00
CA LEU A 73 -10.47 12.09 -7.30
C LEU A 73 -10.31 10.66 -7.81
N TRP A 74 -11.06 9.75 -7.21
CA TRP A 74 -11.27 8.39 -7.68
C TRP A 74 -12.70 8.22 -8.15
N VAL A 75 -12.87 7.73 -9.37
CA VAL A 75 -14.12 7.11 -9.81
C VAL A 75 -13.97 5.62 -9.56
N LEU A 76 -14.82 5.07 -8.71
CA LEU A 76 -14.73 3.71 -8.23
C LEU A 76 -15.95 2.90 -8.66
N ARG A 77 -15.77 1.59 -8.80
CA ARG A 77 -16.86 0.63 -8.99
C ARG A 77 -16.66 -0.62 -8.14
N CYS A 78 -17.74 -1.28 -7.78
CA CYS A 78 -17.66 -2.60 -7.16
C CYS A 78 -17.37 -3.67 -8.22
N VAL A 79 -16.36 -4.50 -7.98
CA VAL A 79 -16.11 -5.72 -8.74
C VAL A 79 -16.20 -6.93 -7.80
N PRO A 80 -16.75 -8.07 -8.25
CA PRO A 80 -16.75 -9.29 -7.45
C PRO A 80 -15.33 -9.65 -7.01
N LEU A 81 -15.18 -10.07 -5.75
CA LEU A 81 -13.92 -10.62 -5.28
C LEU A 81 -13.66 -12.00 -5.93
N PRO A 82 -12.40 -12.45 -6.08
CA PRO A 82 -12.08 -13.69 -6.79
C PRO A 82 -12.77 -14.95 -6.25
N ASP A 83 -13.07 -14.97 -4.95
CA ASP A 83 -13.79 -16.02 -4.22
C ASP A 83 -15.32 -15.95 -4.41
N GLN A 84 -15.84 -14.83 -4.94
CA GLN A 84 -17.25 -14.59 -5.21
C GLN A 84 -17.65 -14.81 -6.68
N VAL A 85 -16.69 -15.13 -7.55
CA VAL A 85 -16.95 -15.47 -8.94
C VAL A 85 -17.39 -16.95 -9.01
N PRO A 86 -18.63 -17.26 -9.44
CA PRO A 86 -19.07 -18.65 -9.58
C PRO A 86 -18.12 -19.43 -10.48
N SER A 87 -17.80 -20.68 -10.12
CA SER A 87 -17.05 -21.55 -11.02
C SER A 87 -17.83 -21.68 -12.32
N VAL A 88 -17.15 -21.50 -13.46
CA VAL A 88 -17.71 -21.75 -14.80
C VAL A 88 -17.91 -23.25 -14.99
N ARG A 89 -18.89 -23.84 -14.29
CA ARG A 89 -19.47 -25.12 -14.63
C ARG A 89 -20.88 -24.84 -15.12
N PRO A 90 -21.28 -25.31 -16.31
CA PRO A 90 -22.65 -25.20 -16.76
C PRO A 90 -23.49 -26.13 -15.88
N SER A 91 -24.02 -25.60 -14.77
CA SER A 91 -25.13 -26.27 -14.09
C SER A 91 -26.41 -25.82 -14.77
N SER A 92 -27.15 -26.79 -15.30
CA SER A 92 -28.52 -26.63 -15.74
C SER A 92 -29.39 -26.36 -14.50
N GLY A 93 -29.38 -25.12 -14.02
CA GLY A 93 -30.08 -24.71 -12.81
C GLY A 93 -29.92 -23.21 -12.60
N SER A 94 -31.02 -22.53 -12.37
CA SER A 94 -31.18 -21.08 -12.34
C SER A 94 -30.54 -20.40 -11.13
N ASP A 95 -29.23 -20.58 -10.90
CA ASP A 95 -28.49 -19.78 -9.92
C ASP A 95 -27.91 -18.55 -10.61
N ALA A 96 -28.80 -17.74 -11.20
CA ALA A 96 -28.45 -16.35 -11.49
C ALA A 96 -28.18 -15.68 -10.15
N ILE A 97 -26.97 -15.17 -9.94
CA ILE A 97 -26.68 -14.28 -8.81
C ILE A 97 -27.78 -13.22 -8.82
N ASP A 98 -28.59 -13.21 -7.75
CA ASP A 98 -29.69 -12.27 -7.60
C ASP A 98 -29.13 -10.84 -7.56
N ALA A 99 -29.04 -10.22 -8.74
CA ALA A 99 -28.56 -8.87 -8.92
C ALA A 99 -29.44 -7.82 -8.20
N SER A 100 -30.60 -8.23 -7.66
CA SER A 100 -31.49 -7.38 -6.85
C SER A 100 -30.99 -7.14 -5.42
N ARG A 101 -29.97 -7.89 -4.94
CA ARG A 101 -29.36 -7.75 -3.60
C ARG A 101 -28.00 -7.05 -3.57
N ALA A 102 -27.51 -6.51 -4.68
CA ALA A 102 -26.20 -5.84 -4.71
C ALA A 102 -26.24 -4.54 -3.89
N VAL A 103 -25.38 -4.43 -2.87
CA VAL A 103 -25.19 -3.20 -2.09
C VAL A 103 -24.68 -2.09 -3.02
N PRO A 104 -25.25 -0.87 -3.02
CA PRO A 104 -24.78 0.23 -3.84
C PRO A 104 -23.31 0.57 -3.56
N ALA A 105 -22.54 0.88 -4.61
CA ALA A 105 -21.11 1.15 -4.48
C ALA A 105 -20.79 2.34 -3.57
N GLY A 106 -21.64 3.36 -3.54
CA GLY A 106 -21.52 4.48 -2.59
C GLY A 106 -21.64 4.04 -1.13
N GLU A 107 -22.53 3.09 -0.83
CA GLU A 107 -22.66 2.54 0.52
C GLU A 107 -21.43 1.70 0.88
N VAL A 108 -20.94 0.87 -0.04
CA VAL A 108 -19.69 0.11 0.15
C VAL A 108 -18.51 1.04 0.43
N TRP A 109 -18.39 2.15 -0.30
CA TRP A 109 -17.35 3.15 -0.08
C TRP A 109 -17.47 3.84 1.28
N ARG A 110 -18.65 4.27 1.68
CA ARG A 110 -18.86 4.88 3.01
C ARG A 110 -18.53 3.92 4.15
N GLN A 111 -18.91 2.64 4.02
CA GLN A 111 -18.53 1.60 4.99
C GLN A 111 -17.01 1.42 5.06
N LEU A 112 -16.29 1.53 3.94
CA LEU A 112 -14.83 1.51 3.91
C LEU A 112 -14.22 2.76 4.56
N CYS A 113 -14.81 3.94 4.34
CA CYS A 113 -14.35 5.18 4.93
C CYS A 113 -14.45 5.15 6.47
N GLY A 114 -15.55 4.63 7.02
CA GLY A 114 -15.81 4.60 8.46
C GLY A 114 -16.31 5.95 9.02
N PRO A 115 -16.45 6.08 10.35
CA PRO A 115 -16.88 7.32 11.03
C PRO A 115 -16.02 8.53 10.63
N GLU A 116 -16.62 9.72 10.58
CA GLU A 116 -15.92 10.94 10.11
C GLU A 116 -14.75 11.37 10.99
N ASP A 117 -14.85 11.11 12.29
CA ASP A 117 -13.79 11.33 13.26
C ASP A 117 -12.85 10.11 13.29
N PRO A 118 -11.55 10.27 12.94
CA PRO A 118 -10.57 9.20 13.02
C PRO A 118 -10.41 8.57 14.41
N ASP A 119 -10.62 9.32 15.50
CA ASP A 119 -10.50 8.78 16.85
C ASP A 119 -11.67 7.81 17.14
N GLU A 120 -12.90 8.23 16.84
CA GLU A 120 -14.09 7.36 16.90
C GLU A 120 -13.94 6.15 15.97
N ALA A 121 -13.42 6.36 14.75
CA ALA A 121 -13.19 5.29 13.80
C ALA A 121 -12.19 4.26 14.34
N ARG A 122 -11.13 4.66 15.06
CA ARG A 122 -10.17 3.71 15.66
C ARG A 122 -10.80 2.88 16.79
N GLU A 123 -11.79 3.41 17.49
CA GLU A 123 -12.50 2.69 18.55
C GLU A 123 -13.60 1.77 17.99
N ALA A 124 -14.50 2.31 17.18
CA ALA A 124 -15.69 1.62 16.69
C ALA A 124 -15.43 0.73 15.46
N ALA A 125 -14.51 1.13 14.59
CA ALA A 125 -14.27 0.47 13.30
C ALA A 125 -12.79 0.56 12.86
N PRO A 126 -11.84 -0.07 13.59
CA PRO A 126 -10.39 0.13 13.44
C PRO A 126 -9.81 -0.26 12.08
N ASN A 127 -10.58 -0.97 11.25
CA ASN A 127 -10.21 -1.43 9.92
C ASN A 127 -10.83 -0.54 8.81
N THR A 128 -11.13 0.72 9.10
CA THR A 128 -11.65 1.68 8.12
C THR A 128 -10.57 2.64 7.66
N LEU A 129 -10.77 3.28 6.51
CA LEU A 129 -9.78 4.20 5.95
C LEU A 129 -9.53 5.39 6.87
N ARG A 130 -10.56 5.95 7.51
CA ARG A 130 -10.37 7.07 8.46
C ARG A 130 -9.60 6.64 9.71
N ALA A 131 -9.85 5.43 10.23
CA ALA A 131 -9.07 4.88 11.35
C ALA A 131 -7.58 4.69 11.02
N LEU A 132 -7.29 4.21 9.80
CA LEU A 132 -5.94 3.84 9.36
C LEU A 132 -5.12 5.02 8.80
N PHE A 133 -5.78 5.99 8.17
CA PHE A 133 -5.13 7.06 7.41
C PHE A 133 -5.41 8.46 7.93
N GLY A 134 -6.51 8.66 8.66
CA GLY A 134 -6.89 9.96 9.22
C GLY A 134 -6.15 10.29 10.51
N THR A 135 -5.95 11.58 10.76
CA THR A 135 -5.37 12.13 11.99
C THR A 135 -6.40 12.80 12.87
N ASP A 136 -7.32 13.59 12.29
CA ASP A 136 -8.39 14.30 13.00
C ASP A 136 -9.59 14.56 12.07
N ARG A 137 -10.66 15.18 12.57
CA ARG A 137 -11.90 15.46 11.81
C ARG A 137 -11.68 16.25 10.51
N VAL A 138 -10.69 17.15 10.47
CA VAL A 138 -10.35 17.94 9.27
C VAL A 138 -9.50 17.09 8.30
N ARG A 139 -8.44 16.48 8.85
CA ARG A 139 -7.46 15.64 8.17
C ARG A 139 -7.83 14.16 8.34
N ASN A 140 -8.99 13.78 7.80
CA ASN A 140 -9.51 12.42 7.88
C ASN A 140 -9.22 11.58 6.62
N ALA A 141 -8.23 11.96 5.82
CA ALA A 141 -7.75 11.28 4.60
C ALA A 141 -8.72 11.16 3.41
N VAL A 142 -10.03 10.97 3.63
CA VAL A 142 -10.99 10.63 2.59
C VAL A 142 -12.32 11.38 2.71
N TYR A 143 -12.88 11.72 1.57
CA TYR A 143 -14.26 12.18 1.40
C TYR A 143 -15.08 11.14 0.63
N ALA A 144 -16.35 11.02 1.02
CA ALA A 144 -17.34 10.14 0.41
C ALA A 144 -18.67 10.89 0.35
N SER A 145 -19.29 10.93 -0.83
CA SER A 145 -20.64 11.48 -1.00
C SER A 145 -21.66 10.67 -0.21
N ALA A 146 -22.69 11.31 0.34
CA ALA A 146 -23.74 10.69 1.14
C ALA A 146 -24.74 9.91 0.29
N SER A 147 -24.90 10.29 -0.98
CA SER A 147 -25.85 9.66 -1.92
C SER A 147 -25.29 9.54 -3.33
N ALA A 148 -26.03 8.78 -4.13
CA ALA A 148 -25.87 8.63 -5.57
C ALA A 148 -25.96 9.96 -6.33
N GLU A 149 -26.97 10.75 -5.98
CA GLU A 149 -27.26 12.06 -6.55
C GLU A 149 -26.16 13.05 -6.21
N GLU A 150 -25.71 13.03 -4.95
CA GLU A 150 -24.58 13.83 -4.50
C GLU A 150 -23.29 13.43 -5.22
N ALA A 151 -23.03 12.13 -5.40
CA ALA A 151 -21.86 11.68 -6.15
C ALA A 151 -21.83 12.22 -7.59
N ARG A 152 -22.98 12.31 -8.27
CA ARG A 152 -23.04 12.92 -9.61
C ARG A 152 -22.75 14.42 -9.57
N ARG A 153 -23.36 15.13 -8.62
CA ARG A 153 -23.17 16.57 -8.42
C ARG A 153 -21.71 16.90 -8.12
N ASP A 154 -21.11 16.17 -7.19
CA ASP A 154 -19.71 16.36 -6.78
C ASP A 154 -18.76 16.03 -7.94
N LEU A 155 -19.04 14.98 -8.73
CA LEU A 155 -18.20 14.65 -9.90
C LEU A 155 -18.19 15.79 -10.92
N GLN A 156 -19.35 16.39 -11.19
CA GLN A 156 -19.45 17.56 -12.07
C GLN A 156 -18.70 18.75 -11.47
N LEU A 157 -18.93 19.03 -10.19
CA LEU A 157 -18.25 20.10 -9.45
C LEU A 157 -16.72 19.97 -9.49
N LEU A 158 -16.19 18.75 -9.33
CA LEU A 158 -14.75 18.46 -9.28
C LEU A 158 -14.06 18.46 -10.65
N LEU A 159 -14.80 18.15 -11.73
CA LEU A 159 -14.27 18.14 -13.10
C LEU A 159 -14.49 19.47 -13.84
N GLY A 160 -15.23 20.41 -13.25
CA GLY A 160 -15.56 21.70 -13.84
C GLY A 160 -16.60 21.60 -14.97
N ASP A 161 -16.63 22.61 -15.85
CA ASP A 161 -17.63 22.74 -16.93
C ASP A 161 -17.56 21.65 -18.03
N ASP A 162 -16.65 20.67 -17.91
CA ASP A 162 -16.58 19.52 -18.82
C ASP A 162 -17.63 18.45 -18.47
N ALA A 163 -18.90 18.83 -18.61
CA ALA A 163 -20.05 17.95 -18.42
C ALA A 163 -19.96 16.68 -19.29
N GLY A 164 -19.33 16.79 -20.46
CA GLY A 164 -19.09 15.67 -21.37
C GLY A 164 -18.17 14.61 -20.76
N ARG A 165 -17.07 15.03 -20.13
CA ARG A 165 -16.14 14.12 -19.44
C ARG A 165 -16.77 13.46 -18.23
N ALA A 166 -17.52 14.19 -17.41
CA ALA A 166 -18.22 13.62 -16.25
C ALA A 166 -19.20 12.52 -16.70
N GLN A 167 -20.02 12.80 -17.73
CA GLN A 167 -20.97 11.83 -18.27
C GLN A 167 -20.28 10.60 -18.87
N ALA A 168 -19.15 10.78 -19.57
CA ALA A 168 -18.37 9.69 -20.13
C ALA A 168 -17.78 8.76 -19.04
N LEU A 169 -17.34 9.34 -17.92
CA LEU A 169 -16.81 8.57 -16.78
C LEU A 169 -17.90 7.78 -16.07
N ILE A 170 -19.07 8.39 -15.84
CA ILE A 170 -20.24 7.69 -15.28
C ILE A 170 -20.59 6.51 -16.18
N LYS A 171 -20.72 6.72 -17.49
CA LYS A 171 -21.02 5.66 -18.44
C LYS A 171 -19.99 4.52 -18.41
N ARG A 172 -18.69 4.84 -18.29
CA ARG A 172 -17.62 3.84 -18.13
C ARG A 172 -17.71 3.07 -16.81
N ALA A 173 -18.14 3.72 -15.73
CA ALA A 173 -18.24 3.14 -14.42
C ALA A 173 -19.51 2.27 -14.25
N GLU A 174 -20.58 2.61 -14.97
CA GLU A 174 -21.87 1.89 -14.97
C GLU A 174 -21.87 0.61 -15.81
N VAL A 175 -20.88 0.40 -16.69
CA VAL A 175 -20.78 -0.78 -17.56
C VAL A 175 -21.00 -2.06 -16.77
N SER A 176 -22.05 -2.79 -17.12
CA SER A 176 -22.36 -4.10 -16.55
C SER A 176 -21.40 -5.14 -17.11
N LEU A 177 -21.07 -6.17 -16.32
CA LEU A 177 -20.33 -7.34 -16.82
C LEU A 177 -21.00 -7.96 -18.06
N ASN A 178 -22.32 -7.83 -18.20
CA ASN A 178 -23.07 -8.28 -19.38
C ASN A 178 -22.83 -7.41 -20.64
N ASP A 179 -22.47 -6.13 -20.50
CA ASP A 179 -22.24 -5.21 -21.62
C ASP A 179 -20.85 -5.39 -22.26
N ILE A 180 -19.93 -6.06 -21.56
CA ILE A 180 -18.59 -6.39 -22.06
C ILE A 180 -18.67 -7.40 -23.23
N ALA A 181 -19.76 -8.17 -23.31
CA ALA A 181 -20.00 -9.15 -24.36
C ALA A 181 -20.23 -8.55 -25.76
N SER A 182 -20.43 -7.23 -25.90
CA SER A 182 -20.75 -6.60 -27.19
C SER A 182 -19.62 -5.79 -27.85
N GLY A 183 -18.36 -5.90 -27.37
CA GLY A 183 -17.15 -5.55 -28.13
C GLY A 183 -17.15 -4.19 -28.88
N GLY A 184 -17.12 -3.06 -28.17
CA GLY A 184 -16.93 -1.73 -28.78
C GLY A 184 -15.47 -1.43 -29.19
N SER A 185 -15.24 -0.43 -30.04
CA SER A 185 -13.89 -0.11 -30.57
C SER A 185 -12.86 0.27 -29.49
N SER A 186 -13.29 0.82 -28.35
CA SER A 186 -12.39 1.10 -27.23
C SER A 186 -11.93 -0.17 -26.49
N ALA A 187 -12.75 -1.24 -26.52
CA ALA A 187 -12.34 -2.55 -26.03
C ALA A 187 -11.28 -3.14 -26.97
N LYS A 188 -11.44 -3.00 -28.29
CA LYS A 188 -10.44 -3.44 -29.27
C LYS A 188 -9.08 -2.76 -29.04
N GLU A 189 -9.06 -1.46 -28.76
CA GLU A 189 -7.84 -0.70 -28.51
C GLU A 189 -7.18 -1.08 -27.17
N TYR A 190 -7.95 -1.15 -26.08
CA TYR A 190 -7.47 -1.62 -24.79
C TYR A 190 -6.93 -3.06 -24.86
N LEU A 191 -7.69 -3.98 -25.47
CA LEU A 191 -7.30 -5.39 -25.60
C LEU A 191 -6.02 -5.50 -26.43
N SER A 192 -5.91 -4.74 -27.52
CA SER A 192 -4.72 -4.70 -28.39
C SER A 192 -3.44 -4.32 -27.65
N GLN A 193 -3.55 -3.46 -26.63
CA GLN A 193 -2.42 -2.98 -25.84
C GLN A 193 -2.15 -3.81 -24.58
N THR A 194 -3.08 -4.65 -24.13
CA THR A 194 -3.00 -5.31 -22.82
C THR A 194 -2.96 -6.83 -22.87
N VAL A 195 -3.85 -7.48 -23.62
CA VAL A 195 -4.05 -8.93 -23.53
C VAL A 195 -4.03 -9.66 -24.88
N THR A 196 -4.10 -8.94 -26.00
CA THR A 196 -4.22 -9.57 -27.33
C THR A 196 -3.09 -10.53 -27.64
N GLU A 197 -1.83 -10.20 -27.33
CA GLU A 197 -0.70 -11.09 -27.63
C GLU A 197 -0.74 -12.42 -26.83
N PRO A 198 -0.76 -12.43 -25.47
CA PRO A 198 -0.84 -13.68 -24.72
C PRO A 198 -2.14 -14.45 -25.00
N LEU A 199 -3.25 -13.75 -25.22
CA LEU A 199 -4.53 -14.41 -25.51
C LEU A 199 -4.54 -15.08 -26.90
N THR A 200 -4.00 -14.41 -27.92
CA THR A 200 -3.91 -14.96 -29.28
C THR A 200 -2.97 -16.16 -29.34
N ASN A 201 -1.84 -16.09 -28.65
CA ASN A 201 -0.88 -17.20 -28.58
C ASN A 201 -1.48 -18.40 -27.83
N GLY A 202 -2.19 -18.17 -26.72
CA GLY A 202 -2.85 -19.22 -25.95
C GLY A 202 -3.94 -19.94 -26.73
N ILE A 203 -4.82 -19.19 -27.40
CA ILE A 203 -5.88 -19.77 -28.25
C ILE A 203 -5.27 -20.54 -29.43
N SER A 204 -4.22 -20.01 -30.06
CA SER A 204 -3.53 -20.69 -31.17
C SER A 204 -2.93 -22.02 -30.75
N LEU A 205 -2.35 -22.11 -29.55
CA LEU A 205 -1.78 -23.35 -29.01
C LEU A 205 -2.87 -24.33 -28.57
N LEU A 206 -3.95 -23.85 -27.95
CA LEU A 206 -5.11 -24.68 -27.58
C LEU A 206 -5.69 -25.40 -28.79
N CYS A 207 -5.86 -24.70 -29.92
CA CYS A 207 -6.38 -25.29 -31.15
C CYS A 207 -5.45 -26.38 -31.74
N ARG A 208 -4.14 -26.29 -31.50
CA ARG A 208 -3.17 -27.31 -31.96
C ARG A 208 -3.07 -28.50 -31.01
N LEU A 209 -3.09 -28.25 -29.70
CA LEU A 209 -2.83 -29.26 -28.69
C LEU A 209 -4.09 -30.02 -28.26
N GLN A 210 -5.27 -29.45 -28.55
CA GLN A 210 -6.59 -30.02 -28.28
C GLN A 210 -6.68 -30.76 -26.93
N PRO A 211 -6.30 -30.11 -25.82
CA PRO A 211 -6.30 -30.74 -24.50
C PRO A 211 -7.73 -31.11 -24.08
N GLU A 212 -7.88 -32.19 -23.30
CA GLU A 212 -9.20 -32.68 -22.83
C GLU A 212 -9.99 -31.63 -22.05
N GLN A 213 -9.31 -30.70 -21.38
CA GLN A 213 -9.91 -29.61 -20.60
C GLN A 213 -9.43 -28.24 -21.13
N PRO A 214 -9.94 -27.78 -22.29
CA PRO A 214 -9.41 -26.64 -23.02
C PRO A 214 -9.47 -25.32 -22.24
N LEU A 215 -10.53 -25.09 -21.46
CA LEU A 215 -10.66 -23.87 -20.66
C LEU A 215 -9.70 -23.83 -19.47
N LEU A 216 -9.49 -24.96 -18.79
CA LEU A 216 -8.52 -25.06 -17.70
C LEU A 216 -7.10 -24.91 -18.24
N TRP A 217 -6.79 -25.58 -19.35
CA TRP A 217 -5.51 -25.46 -20.02
C TRP A 217 -5.20 -24.04 -20.47
N LEU A 218 -6.18 -23.33 -21.07
CA LEU A 218 -5.99 -21.93 -21.47
C LEU A 218 -5.83 -21.02 -20.26
N ALA A 219 -6.56 -21.26 -19.19
CA ALA A 219 -6.42 -20.50 -17.96
C ALA A 219 -5.05 -20.72 -17.31
N ASP A 220 -4.54 -21.96 -17.31
CA ASP A 220 -3.19 -22.28 -16.85
C ASP A 220 -2.15 -21.59 -17.74
N TYR A 221 -2.27 -21.70 -19.07
CA TYR A 221 -1.42 -21.00 -20.03
C TYR A 221 -1.41 -19.49 -19.81
N LEU A 222 -2.57 -18.85 -19.65
CA LEU A 222 -2.66 -17.40 -19.44
C LEU A 222 -2.08 -17.00 -18.08
N ARG A 223 -2.30 -17.81 -17.04
CA ARG A 223 -1.67 -17.59 -15.72
C ARG A 223 -0.16 -17.74 -15.81
N GLU A 224 0.34 -18.70 -16.57
CA GLU A 224 1.78 -18.90 -16.80
C GLU A 224 2.40 -17.80 -17.65
N ALA A 225 1.75 -17.38 -18.74
CA ALA A 225 2.19 -16.29 -19.61
C ALA A 225 2.18 -14.95 -18.86
N HIS A 226 1.13 -14.69 -18.06
CA HIS A 226 1.07 -13.53 -17.17
C HIS A 226 2.14 -13.60 -16.08
N ALA A 227 2.35 -14.77 -15.46
CA ALA A 227 3.40 -14.95 -14.44
C ALA A 227 4.81 -14.86 -15.04
N ALA A 228 5.01 -15.23 -16.31
CA ALA A 228 6.26 -15.10 -17.03
C ALA A 228 6.54 -13.64 -17.44
N ALA A 229 5.50 -12.90 -17.85
CA ALA A 229 5.56 -11.47 -18.16
C ALA A 229 5.63 -10.58 -16.90
N HIS A 230 5.12 -11.05 -15.75
CA HIS A 230 5.03 -10.33 -14.48
C HIS A 230 5.46 -11.21 -13.29
N ARG A 231 6.72 -11.66 -13.25
CA ARG A 231 7.27 -12.41 -12.10
C ARG A 231 7.31 -11.64 -10.75
N CYS A 232 6.44 -10.66 -10.50
CA CYS A 232 6.22 -10.04 -9.19
C CYS A 232 5.52 -11.01 -8.22
N ARG A 233 6.23 -12.04 -7.75
CA ARG A 233 5.87 -12.70 -6.50
C ARG A 233 6.50 -11.91 -5.36
N LEU A 234 5.80 -11.83 -4.23
CA LEU A 234 6.44 -11.39 -2.99
C LEU A 234 7.22 -12.57 -2.41
N PRO A 235 8.29 -12.32 -1.64
CA PRO A 235 8.99 -13.38 -0.92
C PRO A 235 8.03 -14.16 -0.02
N PRO A 236 8.19 -15.50 0.10
CA PRO A 236 7.24 -16.33 0.83
C PRO A 236 7.18 -15.95 2.31
N ARG A 237 8.33 -15.70 2.94
CA ARG A 237 8.43 -15.19 4.31
C ARG A 237 8.98 -13.76 4.31
N ILE A 238 8.32 -12.84 5.03
CA ILE A 238 8.75 -11.45 5.23
C ILE A 238 8.95 -11.22 6.72
N VAL A 239 10.17 -10.90 7.11
CA VAL A 239 10.55 -10.63 8.50
C VAL A 239 11.08 -9.20 8.63
N PHE A 240 10.45 -8.40 9.48
CA PHE A 240 11.00 -7.11 9.87
C PHE A 240 12.16 -7.31 10.86
N VAL A 241 13.19 -6.50 10.71
CA VAL A 241 14.33 -6.46 11.62
C VAL A 241 14.46 -5.04 12.17
N LEU A 242 14.01 -4.86 13.41
CA LEU A 242 13.91 -3.59 14.11
C LEU A 242 14.83 -3.55 15.33
N GLY A 243 15.11 -2.33 15.80
CA GLY A 243 16.07 -2.06 16.88
C GLY A 243 16.76 -0.72 16.64
N GLY A 244 17.29 -0.12 17.71
CA GLY A 244 17.91 1.21 17.63
C GLY A 244 19.15 1.24 16.70
N PRO A 245 19.60 2.43 16.30
CA PRO A 245 20.84 2.57 15.53
C PRO A 245 22.00 2.02 16.38
N GLY A 246 22.83 1.14 15.82
CA GLY A 246 23.93 0.50 16.58
C GLY A 246 23.56 -0.83 17.26
N ALA A 247 22.28 -1.24 17.29
CA ALA A 247 21.84 -2.48 17.95
C ALA A 247 22.37 -3.80 17.31
N GLY A 248 23.15 -3.76 16.24
CA GLY A 248 23.74 -4.97 15.61
C GLY A 248 22.87 -5.69 14.58
N LYS A 249 21.73 -5.11 14.17
CA LYS A 249 20.79 -5.68 13.17
C LYS A 249 21.48 -6.23 11.92
N GLY A 250 22.22 -5.39 11.20
CA GLY A 250 22.88 -5.78 9.94
C GLY A 250 23.86 -6.94 10.08
N THR A 251 24.57 -7.03 11.22
CA THR A 251 25.45 -8.17 11.52
C THR A 251 24.66 -9.48 11.61
N GLN A 252 23.51 -9.45 12.28
CA GLN A 252 22.66 -10.62 12.45
C GLN A 252 21.92 -10.98 11.16
N CYS A 253 21.49 -9.99 10.38
CA CYS A 253 20.94 -10.21 9.04
C CYS A 253 21.94 -10.92 8.13
N ALA A 254 23.20 -10.49 8.09
CA ALA A 254 24.23 -11.11 7.26
C ALA A 254 24.45 -12.59 7.60
N ARG A 255 24.42 -12.95 8.89
CA ARG A 255 24.53 -14.33 9.33
C ARG A 255 23.32 -15.17 8.92
N LEU A 256 22.11 -14.65 9.09
CA LEU A 256 20.88 -15.31 8.67
C LEU A 256 20.82 -15.53 7.15
N VAL A 257 21.30 -14.57 6.36
CA VAL A 257 21.45 -14.70 4.90
C VAL A 257 22.38 -15.86 4.56
N ASN A 258 23.54 -15.92 5.22
CA ASN A 258 24.55 -16.94 4.94
C ASN A 258 24.10 -18.36 5.31
N GLU A 259 23.41 -18.55 6.45
CA GLU A 259 22.98 -19.89 6.90
C GLU A 259 21.68 -20.36 6.24
N PHE A 260 20.67 -19.47 6.13
CA PHE A 260 19.32 -19.85 5.70
C PHE A 260 19.01 -19.44 4.24
N GLY A 261 19.94 -18.81 3.53
CA GLY A 261 19.72 -18.36 2.15
C GLY A 261 18.65 -17.26 2.01
N LEU A 262 18.30 -16.58 3.11
CA LEU A 262 17.34 -15.47 3.10
C LEU A 262 17.90 -14.29 2.30
N ALA A 263 17.02 -13.54 1.65
CA ALA A 263 17.39 -12.24 1.08
C ALA A 263 17.45 -11.17 2.19
N HIS A 264 18.25 -10.13 1.99
CA HIS A 264 18.34 -8.99 2.89
C HIS A 264 18.10 -7.69 2.14
N ILE A 265 17.11 -6.91 2.61
CA ILE A 265 16.81 -5.58 2.11
C ILE A 265 16.94 -4.61 3.28
N SER A 266 17.90 -3.69 3.19
CA SER A 266 18.09 -2.62 4.16
C SER A 266 17.48 -1.33 3.63
N ALA A 267 16.48 -0.79 4.34
CA ALA A 267 15.84 0.46 3.95
C ALA A 267 16.84 1.63 3.94
N GLY A 268 17.82 1.61 4.85
CA GLY A 268 18.89 2.60 4.87
C GLY A 268 19.82 2.51 3.66
N ASP A 269 20.12 1.31 3.19
CA ASP A 269 20.96 1.12 1.99
C ASP A 269 20.22 1.51 0.71
N LEU A 270 18.93 1.19 0.60
CA LEU A 270 18.08 1.66 -0.52
C LEU A 270 18.05 3.19 -0.61
N LEU A 271 17.89 3.87 0.53
CA LEU A 271 17.90 5.34 0.58
C LEU A 271 19.27 5.92 0.22
N ARG A 272 20.38 5.35 0.72
CA ARG A 272 21.73 5.79 0.37
C ARG A 272 22.07 5.53 -1.10
N ALA A 273 21.58 4.45 -1.69
CA ALA A 273 21.70 4.22 -3.13
C ALA A 273 20.94 5.28 -3.93
N GLU A 274 19.75 5.69 -3.48
CA GLU A 274 18.99 6.76 -4.13
C GLU A 274 19.70 8.12 -4.05
N VAL A 275 20.42 8.41 -2.95
CA VAL A 275 21.27 9.62 -2.84
C VAL A 275 22.32 9.68 -3.96
N GLN A 276 22.89 8.54 -4.35
CA GLN A 276 23.91 8.47 -5.41
C GLN A 276 23.35 8.86 -6.79
N SER A 277 22.03 8.82 -6.99
CA SER A 277 21.41 9.28 -8.25
C SER A 277 21.56 10.78 -8.50
N GLN A 278 21.91 11.57 -7.46
CA GLN A 278 21.99 13.04 -7.48
C GLN A 278 20.72 13.74 -7.99
N SER A 279 19.58 13.03 -8.01
CA SER A 279 18.27 13.58 -8.35
C SER A 279 17.82 14.59 -7.28
N GLN A 280 16.78 15.38 -7.59
CA GLN A 280 16.16 16.26 -6.59
C GLN A 280 15.73 15.47 -5.35
N GLN A 281 15.17 14.28 -5.56
CA GLN A 281 14.77 13.36 -4.51
C GLN A 281 15.99 12.83 -3.73
N GLY A 282 17.07 12.44 -4.41
CA GLY A 282 18.31 12.02 -3.79
C GLY A 282 18.92 13.08 -2.88
N ARG A 283 18.90 14.36 -3.30
CA ARG A 283 19.36 15.49 -2.47
C ARG A 283 18.51 15.69 -1.20
N MET A 284 17.18 15.61 -1.33
CA MET A 284 16.28 15.68 -0.18
C MET A 284 16.52 14.52 0.80
N ILE A 285 16.73 13.31 0.29
CA ILE A 285 17.04 12.14 1.11
C ILE A 285 18.36 12.33 1.85
N ASP A 286 19.41 12.84 1.21
CA ASP A 286 20.71 13.07 1.85
C ASP A 286 20.58 14.02 3.04
N GLU A 287 19.87 15.14 2.86
CA GLU A 287 19.63 16.12 3.91
C GLU A 287 18.89 15.52 5.11
N MET A 288 17.80 14.77 4.86
CA MET A 288 17.04 14.12 5.92
C MET A 288 17.86 13.08 6.69
N ILE A 289 18.70 12.30 5.99
CA ILE A 289 19.60 11.31 6.62
C ILE A 289 20.61 12.01 7.52
N ARG A 290 21.24 13.10 7.06
CA ARG A 290 22.21 13.88 7.85
C ARG A 290 21.58 14.49 9.10
N GLN A 291 20.33 14.93 9.00
CA GLN A 291 19.58 15.50 10.13
C GLN A 291 19.04 14.44 11.11
N GLY A 292 19.12 13.15 10.79
CA GLY A 292 18.56 12.08 11.62
C GLY A 292 17.03 12.01 11.59
N VAL A 293 16.40 12.59 10.56
CA VAL A 293 14.95 12.62 10.35
C VAL A 293 14.53 11.45 9.46
N ILE A 294 13.31 10.95 9.64
CA ILE A 294 12.76 9.87 8.80
C ILE A 294 12.35 10.43 7.45
N VAL A 295 12.87 9.81 6.38
CA VAL A 295 12.44 10.06 5.01
C VAL A 295 10.94 9.73 4.86
N PRO A 296 10.15 10.53 4.14
CA PRO A 296 8.72 10.28 3.92
C PRO A 296 8.42 8.83 3.53
N GLY A 297 7.44 8.22 4.21
CA GLY A 297 7.17 6.79 4.12
C GLY A 297 6.91 6.29 2.69
N HIS A 298 6.21 7.07 1.87
CA HIS A 298 5.89 6.71 0.49
C HIS A 298 7.15 6.50 -0.38
N ILE A 299 8.23 7.24 -0.12
CA ILE A 299 9.51 7.09 -0.84
C ILE A 299 10.16 5.78 -0.46
N THR A 300 10.34 5.54 0.85
CA THR A 300 10.94 4.31 1.35
C THR A 300 10.14 3.08 0.93
N LEU A 301 8.81 3.15 0.99
CA LEU A 301 7.93 2.06 0.60
C LEU A 301 7.99 1.77 -0.91
N ALA A 302 8.07 2.79 -1.77
CA ALA A 302 8.23 2.60 -3.20
C ALA A 302 9.56 1.89 -3.54
N LEU A 303 10.68 2.30 -2.92
CA LEU A 303 11.97 1.64 -3.08
C LEU A 303 11.94 0.20 -2.56
N LEU A 304 11.38 0.00 -1.37
CA LEU A 304 11.26 -1.31 -0.73
C LEU A 304 10.41 -2.27 -1.57
N ARG A 305 9.28 -1.79 -2.12
CA ARG A 305 8.41 -2.59 -2.98
C ARG A 305 9.13 -3.07 -4.25
N ARG A 306 9.91 -2.20 -4.90
CA ARG A 306 10.74 -2.59 -6.06
C ARG A 306 11.74 -3.68 -5.69
N ALA A 307 12.41 -3.54 -4.55
CA ALA A 307 13.37 -4.52 -4.05
C ALA A 307 12.70 -5.86 -3.69
N LEU A 308 11.53 -5.83 -3.04
CA LEU A 308 10.77 -7.03 -2.68
C LEU A 308 10.33 -7.84 -3.90
N PHE A 309 9.88 -7.16 -4.95
CA PHE A 309 9.53 -7.85 -6.19
C PHE A 309 10.74 -8.45 -6.89
N ALA A 310 11.88 -7.75 -6.90
CA ALA A 310 13.11 -8.32 -7.43
C ALA A 310 13.48 -9.61 -6.68
N VAL A 311 13.42 -9.59 -5.34
CA VAL A 311 13.69 -10.78 -4.51
C VAL A 311 12.70 -11.91 -4.77
N GLY A 312 11.40 -11.64 -4.79
CA GLY A 312 10.41 -12.71 -4.95
C GLY A 312 10.37 -13.33 -6.36
N THR A 313 11.04 -12.72 -7.35
CA THR A 313 11.31 -13.39 -8.63
C THR A 313 12.30 -14.56 -8.50
N ASP A 314 13.14 -14.55 -7.45
CA ASP A 314 14.08 -15.62 -7.15
C ASP A 314 13.39 -16.72 -6.33
N ARG A 315 13.20 -17.88 -6.96
CA ARG A 315 12.56 -19.05 -6.34
C ARG A 315 13.43 -19.74 -5.28
N ARG A 316 14.72 -19.37 -5.16
CA ARG A 316 15.66 -19.99 -4.21
C ARG A 316 15.61 -19.34 -2.84
N ALA A 317 15.19 -18.08 -2.76
CA ALA A 317 15.12 -17.35 -1.49
C ALA A 317 13.90 -17.82 -0.67
N PRO A 318 14.09 -18.43 0.51
CA PRO A 318 12.98 -18.89 1.35
C PRO A 318 12.29 -17.74 2.10
N GLY A 319 12.76 -16.52 1.94
CA GLY A 319 12.19 -15.33 2.57
C GLY A 319 13.11 -14.13 2.47
N VAL A 320 12.68 -13.03 3.10
CA VAL A 320 13.41 -11.76 3.12
C VAL A 320 13.42 -11.16 4.53
N LEU A 321 14.57 -10.61 4.89
CA LEU A 321 14.79 -9.77 6.05
C LEU A 321 14.74 -8.31 5.61
N ILE A 322 13.86 -7.53 6.22
CA ILE A 322 13.75 -6.09 5.97
C ILE A 322 14.35 -5.35 7.17
N ASP A 323 15.59 -4.86 7.02
CA ASP A 323 16.33 -4.13 8.06
C ASP A 323 15.97 -2.65 8.08
N GLY A 324 15.56 -2.17 9.26
CA GLY A 324 15.36 -0.76 9.54
C GLY A 324 14.10 -0.17 8.92
N PHE A 325 13.10 -1.00 8.64
CA PHE A 325 11.74 -0.63 8.26
C PHE A 325 10.74 -1.62 8.87
N PRO A 326 9.54 -1.19 9.30
CA PRO A 326 9.03 0.19 9.37
C PRO A 326 9.67 1.02 10.50
N ARG A 327 9.78 2.34 10.30
CA ARG A 327 10.27 3.30 11.33
C ARG A 327 9.18 4.19 11.92
N ALA A 328 7.97 4.14 11.36
CA ALA A 328 6.81 4.88 11.81
C ALA A 328 5.52 4.08 11.57
N ILE A 329 4.43 4.45 12.25
CA ILE A 329 3.16 3.71 12.22
C ILE A 329 2.53 3.72 10.82
N ASP A 330 2.53 4.88 10.17
CA ASP A 330 2.03 5.08 8.81
C ASP A 330 2.76 4.17 7.81
N GLN A 331 4.08 4.03 7.94
CA GLN A 331 4.88 3.10 7.12
C GLN A 331 4.45 1.64 7.31
N ALA A 332 4.17 1.23 8.55
CA ALA A 332 3.69 -0.11 8.84
C ALA A 332 2.30 -0.36 8.23
N ILE A 333 1.38 0.59 8.40
CA ILE A 333 0.03 0.54 7.83
C ILE A 333 0.10 0.46 6.30
N ASP A 334 0.88 1.34 5.67
CA ASP A 334 1.00 1.42 4.22
C ASP A 334 1.62 0.15 3.64
N PHE A 335 2.59 -0.44 4.34
CA PHE A 335 3.19 -1.72 3.96
C PHE A 335 2.16 -2.84 4.01
N GLU A 336 1.37 -2.97 5.09
CA GLU A 336 0.34 -4.01 5.17
C GLU A 336 -0.80 -3.82 4.15
N CYS A 337 -1.11 -2.56 3.83
CA CYS A 337 -2.11 -2.21 2.82
C CYS A 337 -1.62 -2.57 1.42
N TRP A 338 -0.40 -2.15 1.06
CA TRP A 338 0.10 -2.22 -0.32
C TRP A 338 0.88 -3.49 -0.66
N VAL A 339 1.52 -4.10 0.34
CA VAL A 339 2.33 -5.33 0.21
C VAL A 339 1.57 -6.48 0.85
N ARG A 340 1.76 -6.70 2.15
CA ARG A 340 1.00 -7.63 3.02
C ARG A 340 1.50 -7.50 4.46
N PRO A 341 0.79 -8.06 5.44
CA PRO A 341 1.32 -8.23 6.79
C PRO A 341 2.65 -9.00 6.81
N ALA A 342 3.65 -8.49 7.54
CA ALA A 342 4.88 -9.25 7.81
C ALA A 342 4.59 -10.45 8.72
N ASP A 343 5.33 -11.53 8.55
CA ASP A 343 5.12 -12.76 9.31
C ASP A 343 5.70 -12.67 10.72
N LEU A 344 6.81 -11.92 10.85
CA LEU A 344 7.56 -11.78 12.09
C LEU A 344 8.28 -10.43 12.13
N CYS A 345 8.52 -9.93 13.34
CA CYS A 345 9.40 -8.81 13.63
C CYS A 345 10.43 -9.23 14.68
N LEU A 346 11.71 -9.30 14.29
CA LEU A 346 12.83 -9.43 15.21
C LEU A 346 13.18 -8.06 15.76
N PHE A 347 13.11 -7.89 17.08
CA PHE A 347 13.47 -6.66 17.76
C PHE A 347 14.74 -6.82 18.58
N PHE A 348 15.80 -6.14 18.16
CA PHE A 348 17.08 -6.12 18.85
C PHE A 348 17.08 -5.04 19.94
N GLU A 349 16.99 -5.48 21.18
CA GLU A 349 17.07 -4.64 22.38
C GLU A 349 18.52 -4.37 22.75
N CYS A 350 18.89 -3.10 22.86
CA CYS A 350 20.22 -2.68 23.26
C CYS A 350 20.09 -1.36 24.02
N SER A 351 20.82 -1.19 25.12
CA SER A 351 20.90 0.10 25.81
C SER A 351 21.48 1.18 24.91
N GLU A 352 21.07 2.42 25.17
CA GLU A 352 21.57 3.59 24.45
C GLU A 352 23.09 3.72 24.55
N ALA A 353 23.67 3.48 25.74
CA ALA A 353 25.10 3.54 25.98
C ALA A 353 25.89 2.56 25.10
N GLU A 354 25.41 1.31 24.99
CA GLU A 354 26.06 0.30 24.14
C GLU A 354 25.88 0.60 22.65
N MET A 355 24.69 1.09 22.26
CA MET A 355 24.45 1.54 20.89
C MET A 355 25.37 2.70 20.50
N GLU A 356 25.53 3.69 21.37
CA GLU A 356 26.40 4.85 21.16
C GLU A 356 27.86 4.43 21.01
N ARG A 357 28.36 3.57 21.93
CA ARG A 357 29.71 2.99 21.83
C ARG A 357 29.95 2.32 20.47
N ARG A 358 29.00 1.51 20.00
CA ARG A 358 29.08 0.83 18.69
C ARG A 358 29.03 1.79 17.51
N LEU A 359 28.24 2.86 17.59
CA LEU A 359 28.13 3.87 16.54
C LEU A 359 29.43 4.69 16.41
N LEU A 360 30.04 5.07 17.54
CA LEU A 360 31.33 5.79 17.56
C LEU A 360 32.47 4.94 16.98
N GLU A 361 32.52 3.64 17.27
CA GLU A 361 33.50 2.75 16.64
C GLU A 361 33.25 2.59 15.12
N ARG A 362 31.98 2.50 14.71
CA ARG A 362 31.62 2.39 13.28
C ARG A 362 31.90 3.68 12.50
N ALA A 363 31.82 4.84 13.14
CA ALA A 363 32.16 6.12 12.54
C ALA A 363 33.61 6.16 12.05
N LYS A 364 34.52 5.46 12.75
CA LYS A 364 35.95 5.37 12.39
C LYS A 364 36.20 4.58 11.10
N THR A 365 35.30 3.67 10.71
CA THR A 365 35.57 2.67 9.66
C THR A 365 34.59 2.67 8.49
N SER A 366 33.36 3.15 8.66
CA SER A 366 32.27 2.90 7.69
C SER A 366 32.07 3.97 6.62
N GLY A 367 32.67 5.15 6.76
CA GLY A 367 32.45 6.28 5.85
C GLY A 367 31.02 6.86 5.89
N ARG A 368 30.20 6.50 6.89
CA ARG A 368 28.83 7.01 7.06
C ARG A 368 28.86 8.43 7.63
N THR A 369 28.30 9.37 6.88
CA THR A 369 28.21 10.79 7.26
C THR A 369 27.26 11.03 8.45
N ASP A 370 26.32 10.12 8.69
CA ASP A 370 25.30 10.18 9.75
C ASP A 370 25.71 9.53 11.09
N ASP A 371 26.96 9.10 11.23
CA ASP A 371 27.51 8.53 12.46
C ASP A 371 28.37 9.56 13.26
N ASN A 372 27.93 10.83 13.33
CA ASN A 372 28.56 11.87 14.17
C ASN A 372 27.82 12.04 15.51
N PRO A 373 28.45 12.57 16.58
CA PRO A 373 27.83 12.64 17.92
C PRO A 373 26.46 13.35 17.92
N GLU A 374 26.33 14.45 17.18
CA GLU A 374 25.08 15.21 17.11
C GLU A 374 23.95 14.44 16.41
N SER A 375 24.27 13.69 15.34
CA SER A 375 23.29 12.88 14.61
C SER A 375 22.91 11.61 15.36
N ILE A 376 23.80 11.05 16.19
CA ILE A 376 23.55 9.84 16.99
C ILE A 376 22.38 10.07 17.96
N HIS A 377 22.45 11.11 18.80
CA HIS A 377 21.37 11.40 19.76
C HIS A 377 20.03 11.73 19.07
N LYS A 378 20.07 12.45 17.95
CA LYS A 378 18.86 12.70 17.13
C LYS A 378 18.24 11.39 16.67
N ARG A 379 19.05 10.43 16.20
CA ARG A 379 18.56 9.12 15.76
C ARG A 379 18.00 8.27 16.89
N PHE A 380 18.55 8.36 18.11
CA PHE A 380 17.96 7.71 19.28
C PHE A 380 16.59 8.29 19.60
N ARG A 381 16.49 9.62 19.69
CA ARG A 381 15.21 10.30 19.92
C ARG A 381 14.18 9.92 18.86
N THR A 382 14.53 10.03 17.58
CA THR A 382 13.66 9.62 16.48
C THR A 382 13.20 8.16 16.63
N PHE A 383 14.11 7.24 16.96
CA PHE A 383 13.75 5.83 17.17
C PHE A 383 12.74 5.63 18.32
N ILE A 384 12.94 6.29 19.46
CA ILE A 384 12.00 6.23 20.60
C ILE A 384 10.65 6.84 20.23
N ASP A 385 10.65 8.02 19.64
CA ASP A 385 9.42 8.79 19.39
C ASP A 385 8.57 8.17 18.27
N THR A 386 9.20 7.54 17.26
CA THR A 386 8.50 7.11 16.04
C THR A 386 8.50 5.60 15.80
N THR A 387 9.60 4.90 16.11
CA THR A 387 9.75 3.47 15.81
C THR A 387 9.22 2.58 16.94
N MET A 388 9.41 2.96 18.21
CA MET A 388 8.89 2.19 19.35
C MET A 388 7.36 2.04 19.37
N PRO A 389 6.56 3.05 18.98
CA PRO A 389 5.11 2.86 18.81
C PRO A 389 4.74 1.73 17.84
N VAL A 390 5.52 1.54 16.76
CA VAL A 390 5.28 0.46 15.79
C VAL A 390 5.41 -0.90 16.45
N LEU A 391 6.40 -1.03 17.32
CA LEU A 391 6.64 -2.23 18.08
C LEU A 391 5.45 -2.61 18.96
N LYS A 392 4.87 -1.63 19.68
CA LYS A 392 3.68 -1.84 20.52
C LYS A 392 2.47 -2.35 19.71
N VAL A 393 2.34 -1.93 18.44
CA VAL A 393 1.28 -2.43 17.54
C VAL A 393 1.56 -3.87 17.11
N LEU A 394 2.81 -4.18 16.73
CA LEU A 394 3.20 -5.52 16.31
C LEU A 394 3.16 -6.53 17.47
N GLU A 395 3.47 -6.10 18.69
CA GLU A 395 3.39 -6.90 19.92
C GLU A 395 1.95 -7.29 20.25
N ARG A 396 1.01 -6.33 20.19
CA ARG A 396 -0.43 -6.61 20.36
C ARG A 396 -0.97 -7.61 19.33
N ARG A 397 -0.30 -7.74 18.19
CA ARG A 397 -0.63 -8.70 17.11
C ARG A 397 0.13 -10.02 17.23
N GLY A 398 0.94 -10.22 18.27
CA GLY A 398 1.69 -11.45 18.52
C GLY A 398 2.82 -11.72 17.51
N ARG A 399 3.37 -10.68 16.86
CA ARG A 399 4.37 -10.84 15.79
C ARG A 399 5.78 -10.40 16.17
N VAL A 400 6.05 -10.09 17.43
CA VAL A 400 7.36 -9.56 17.86
C VAL A 400 8.11 -10.61 18.66
N ILE A 401 9.38 -10.81 18.30
CA ILE A 401 10.36 -11.56 19.07
C ILE A 401 11.42 -10.57 19.52
N ARG A 402 11.60 -10.44 20.84
CA ARG A 402 12.61 -9.57 21.43
C ARG A 402 13.90 -10.35 21.65
N VAL A 403 15.02 -9.74 21.29
CA VAL A 403 16.35 -10.35 21.32
C VAL A 403 17.28 -9.40 22.06
N HIS A 404 17.85 -9.86 23.17
CA HIS A 404 18.84 -9.08 23.92
C HIS A 404 20.16 -9.00 23.14
N ALA A 405 20.51 -7.81 22.68
CA ALA A 405 21.57 -7.57 21.69
C ALA A 405 22.90 -7.03 22.28
N GLU A 406 23.04 -7.01 23.61
CA GLU A 406 24.27 -6.57 24.31
C GLU A 406 25.32 -7.66 24.44
N ARG A 407 24.90 -8.93 24.35
CA ARG A 407 25.78 -10.10 24.36
C ARG A 407 26.70 -10.14 23.14
N SER A 408 27.63 -11.09 23.12
CA SER A 408 28.50 -11.27 21.96
C SER A 408 27.70 -11.57 20.68
N PRO A 409 28.19 -11.20 19.49
CA PRO A 409 27.49 -11.46 18.24
C PRO A 409 27.09 -12.93 18.03
N ASP A 410 27.90 -13.85 18.55
CA ASP A 410 27.68 -15.30 18.48
C ASP A 410 26.54 -15.77 19.38
N GLU A 411 26.48 -15.28 20.63
CA GLU A 411 25.37 -15.59 21.54
C GLU A 411 24.05 -15.01 21.04
N VAL A 412 24.07 -13.77 20.55
CA VAL A 412 22.90 -13.12 19.95
C VAL A 412 22.42 -13.93 18.74
N TYR A 413 23.35 -14.36 17.87
CA TYR A 413 23.00 -15.16 16.71
C TYR A 413 22.43 -16.53 17.09
N ALA A 414 23.02 -17.20 18.08
CA ALA A 414 22.57 -18.50 18.56
C ALA A 414 21.11 -18.47 19.08
N GLU A 415 20.66 -17.34 19.62
CA GLU A 415 19.26 -17.11 19.98
C GLU A 415 18.39 -16.88 18.74
N VAL A 416 18.76 -15.93 17.88
CA VAL A 416 17.98 -15.56 16.69
C VAL A 416 17.78 -16.76 15.75
N ARG A 417 18.82 -17.56 15.57
CA ARG A 417 18.84 -18.75 14.73
C ARG A 417 17.70 -19.73 15.05
N ARG A 418 17.30 -19.84 16.32
CA ARG A 418 16.25 -20.79 16.77
C ARG A 418 14.88 -20.54 16.15
N TYR A 419 14.64 -19.34 15.64
CA TYR A 419 13.36 -18.97 15.01
C TYR A 419 13.30 -19.23 13.49
N PHE A 420 14.39 -19.78 12.95
CA PHE A 420 14.56 -20.12 11.53
C PHE A 420 14.93 -21.59 11.29
N LEU A 421 15.19 -22.35 12.37
CA LEU A 421 15.19 -23.82 12.37
C LEU A 421 13.76 -24.34 12.37
#